data_AF-A0A528IPV4-F1
#
_entry.id   AF-A0A528IPV4-F1
#
_cell.length_a   1.000
_cell.length_b   1.000
_cell.length_c   1.000
_cell.angle_alpha   90.00
_cell.angle_beta   90.00
_cell.angle_gamma   90.00
#
_symmetry.space_group_name_H-M   'P 1'
#
loop_
_entity.id
_entity.type
_entity.pdbx_description
1 polymer ?
#
loop_
_entity_poly.entity_id
_entity_poly.type
_entity_poly.pdbx_seq_one_letter_code
_entity_poly.pdbx_strand_id
1 'polypeptide(L)'
;MLPLIFASLMGLAILIYVILDGFDLGIGILFAAAEDAEQDTMIAAIGPFWDANETWLVLAVGLLLVAFPLAHGTILTALYIPVFLL
;
A
#
# COMPACT_ATOMS: atom_id res chain seq x y z
N MET A 1 -11.82 23.66 -4.39
CA MET A 1 -10.86 23.06 -5.33
C MET A 1 -9.77 22.29 -4.61
N LEU A 2 -9.09 22.88 -3.62
CA LEU A 2 -8.03 22.21 -2.86
C LEU A 2 -8.42 20.84 -2.25
N PRO A 3 -9.60 20.65 -1.62
CA PRO A 3 -9.99 19.33 -1.10
C PRO A 3 -10.14 18.28 -2.20
N LEU A 4 -10.65 18.66 -3.37
CA LEU A 4 -10.78 17.75 -4.50
C LEU A 4 -9.41 17.35 -5.06
N ILE A 5 -8.46 18.30 -5.13
CA ILE A 5 -7.09 18.02 -5.55
C ILE A 5 -6.43 17.02 -4.60
N PHE A 6 -6.50 17.25 -3.28
CA PHE A 6 -5.93 16.33 -2.30
C PHE A 6 -6.61 14.96 -2.30
N ALA A 7 -7.94 14.92 -2.43
CA ALA A 7 -8.67 13.66 -2.57
C ALA A 7 -8.26 12.89 -3.84
N SER A 8 -8.07 13.58 -4.97
CA SER A 8 -7.59 12.96 -6.22
C SER A 8 -6.14 12.48 -6.11
N LEU A 9 -5.25 13.25 -5.48
CA LEU A 9 -3.86 12.85 -5.23
C LEU A 9 -3.78 11.62 -4.32
N MET A 10 -4.59 11.60 -3.26
CA MET A 10 -4.71 10.46 -2.36
C MET A 10 -5.25 9.23 -3.11
N GLY A 11 -6.32 9.39 -3.90
CA GLY A 11 -6.86 8.31 -4.72
C GLY A 11 -5.86 7.78 -5.75
N LEU A 12 -5.06 8.65 -6.37
CA LEU A 12 -3.99 8.27 -7.28
C LEU A 12 -2.87 7.52 -6.55
N ALA A 13 -2.45 7.98 -5.37
CA ALA A 13 -1.44 7.29 -4.55
C ALA A 13 -1.92 5.88 -4.16
N ILE A 14 -3.17 5.74 -3.72
CA ILE A 14 -3.77 4.43 -3.41
C ILE A 14 -3.84 3.55 -4.66
N LEU A 15 -4.25 4.09 -5.80
CA LEU A 15 -4.32 3.33 -7.06
C LEU A 15 -2.95 2.80 -7.47
N ILE A 16 -1.91 3.64 -7.39
CA ILE A 16 -0.53 3.25 -7.70
C ILE A 16 -0.07 2.16 -6.73
N TYR A 17 -0.29 2.36 -5.41
CA TYR A 17 0.01 1.35 -4.39
C TYR A 17 -0.64 -0.01 -4.71
N VAL A 18 -1.95 -0.03 -4.95
CA VAL A 18 -2.70 -1.27 -5.23
C VAL A 18 -2.18 -2.00 -6.47
N ILE A 19 -1.75 -1.26 -7.49
CA ILE A 19 -1.20 -1.87 -8.72
C ILE A 19 0.21 -2.42 -8.47
N LEU A 20 1.07 -1.64 -7.82
CA LEU A 20 2.47 -1.99 -7.65
C LEU A 20 2.68 -3.03 -6.55
N ASP A 21 2.21 -2.75 -5.34
CA ASP A 21 2.33 -3.67 -4.20
C ASP A 21 1.42 -4.89 -4.37
N GLY A 22 0.33 -4.78 -5.13
CA GLY A 22 -0.52 -5.92 -5.48
C GLY A 22 0.21 -7.01 -6.27
N PHE A 23 1.24 -6.66 -7.04
CA PHE A 23 2.12 -7.63 -7.69
C PHE A 23 3.01 -8.35 -6.65
N ASP A 24 3.61 -7.60 -5.72
CA ASP A 24 4.49 -8.14 -4.69
C ASP A 24 3.73 -9.10 -3.75
N LEU A 25 2.55 -8.67 -3.27
CA LEU A 25 1.66 -9.50 -2.46
C LEU A 25 1.14 -10.72 -3.25
N GLY A 26 0.86 -10.55 -4.54
CA GLY A 26 0.46 -11.63 -5.43
C GLY A 26 1.53 -12.72 -5.55
N ILE A 27 2.79 -12.32 -5.73
CA ILE A 27 3.93 -13.25 -5.68
C ILE A 27 4.04 -13.89 -4.30
N GLY A 28 3.89 -13.13 -3.22
CA GLY A 28 3.91 -13.65 -1.84
C GLY A 28 2.86 -14.73 -1.57
N ILE A 29 1.64 -14.57 -2.10
CA ILE A 29 0.57 -15.58 -2.00
C ILE A 29 0.92 -16.85 -2.78
N LEU A 30 1.46 -16.69 -3.99
CA LEU A 30 1.85 -17.81 -4.85
C LEU A 30 3.12 -18.53 -4.36
N PHE A 31 3.96 -17.84 -3.58
CA PHE A 31 5.24 -18.35 -3.09
C PHE A 31 5.08 -19.68 -2.33
N ALA A 32 4.01 -19.83 -1.55
CA ALA A 32 3.73 -21.08 -0.81
C ALA A 32 3.45 -22.30 -1.71
N ALA A 33 3.14 -22.08 -2.99
CA ALA A 33 2.89 -23.12 -3.98
C ALA A 33 4.04 -23.27 -5.00
N ALA A 34 5.11 -22.47 -4.88
CA ALA A 34 6.21 -22.44 -5.83
C ALA A 34 7.26 -23.52 -5.55
N GLU A 35 7.84 -24.08 -6.62
CA GLU A 35 8.96 -25.02 -6.51
C GLU A 35 10.24 -24.28 -6.08
N ASP A 36 11.18 -24.98 -5.44
CA ASP A 36 12.43 -24.39 -4.93
C ASP A 36 13.23 -23.65 -6.02
N ALA A 37 13.17 -24.12 -7.28
CA ALA A 37 13.83 -23.49 -8.41
C ALA A 37 13.18 -22.15 -8.84
N GLU A 38 11.91 -21.93 -8.52
CA GLU A 38 11.15 -20.74 -8.88
C GLU A 38 11.20 -19.66 -7.78
N GLN A 39 11.34 -20.08 -6.53
CA GLN A 39 11.37 -19.19 -5.35
C GLN A 39 12.48 -18.11 -5.45
N ASP A 40 13.69 -18.49 -5.88
CA ASP A 40 14.80 -17.54 -6.05
C ASP A 40 14.47 -16.46 -7.09
N THR A 41 13.78 -16.84 -8.16
CA THR A 41 13.36 -15.91 -9.22
C THR A 41 12.23 -15.00 -8.73
N MET A 42 11.30 -15.52 -7.94
CA MET A 42 10.21 -14.77 -7.32
C MET A 42 10.76 -13.70 -6.36
N ILE A 43 11.71 -14.06 -5.49
CA ILE A 43 12.36 -13.11 -4.57
C ILE A 43 13.13 -12.04 -5.33
N ALA A 44 13.90 -12.43 -6.35
CA ALA A 44 14.67 -11.49 -7.18
C ALA A 44 13.78 -10.50 -7.93
N ALA A 45 12.54 -10.88 -8.29
CA ALA A 45 11.59 -10.02 -8.96
C ALA A 45 11.01 -8.91 -8.05
N ILE A 46 10.75 -9.23 -6.78
CA ILE A 46 10.16 -8.29 -5.81
C ILE A 46 11.23 -7.39 -5.16
N GLY A 47 12.37 -7.96 -4.80
CA GLY A 47 13.34 -7.36 -3.87
C GLY A 47 13.75 -5.91 -4.16
N PRO A 48 14.01 -5.50 -5.41
CA PRO A 48 14.41 -4.12 -5.72
C PRO A 48 13.30 -3.07 -5.60
N PHE A 49 12.02 -3.47 -5.59
CA PHE A 49 10.89 -2.56 -5.78
C PHE A 49 9.94 -2.49 -4.58
N TRP A 50 9.88 -3.53 -3.77
CA TRP A 50 8.93 -3.64 -2.65
C TRP A 50 8.93 -2.42 -1.72
N ASP A 51 10.10 -2.03 -1.22
CA ASP A 51 10.24 -0.87 -0.31
C ASP A 51 9.75 0.43 -0.97
N ALA A 52 9.95 0.59 -2.28
CA ALA A 52 9.45 1.74 -3.02
C ALA A 52 7.93 1.71 -3.19
N ASN A 53 7.33 0.53 -3.29
CA ASN A 53 5.89 0.36 -3.46
C ASN A 53 5.12 0.76 -2.20
N GLU A 54 5.63 0.41 -1.01
CA GLU A 54 5.03 0.79 0.28
C GLU A 54 4.95 2.32 0.49
N THR A 55 5.88 3.08 -0.09
CA THR A 55 5.91 4.55 0.05
C THR A 55 4.62 5.22 -0.45
N TRP A 56 3.92 4.62 -1.43
CA TRP A 56 2.68 5.15 -1.96
C TRP A 56 1.53 5.05 -0.97
N LEU A 57 1.46 3.97 -0.19
CA LEU A 57 0.48 3.82 0.89
C LEU A 57 0.76 4.83 2.00
N VAL A 58 2.03 4.98 2.40
CA VAL A 58 2.45 5.97 3.40
C VAL A 58 2.09 7.39 2.95
N LEU A 59 2.31 7.72 1.67
CA LEU A 59 1.91 9.00 1.11
C LEU A 59 0.39 9.21 1.18
N ALA A 60 -0.41 8.20 0.83
CA ALA A 60 -1.87 8.30 0.91
C ALA A 60 -2.36 8.58 2.35
N VAL A 61 -1.80 7.88 3.35
CA VAL A 61 -2.12 8.10 4.77
C VAL A 61 -1.64 9.48 5.23
N GLY A 62 -0.45 9.91 4.81
CA GLY A 62 0.07 11.25 5.08
C GLY A 62 -0.80 12.37 4.50
N LEU A 63 -1.28 12.20 3.26
CA LEU A 63 -2.24 13.11 2.62
C LEU A 63 -3.57 13.14 3.38
N LEU A 64 -4.07 11.98 3.82
CA LEU A 64 -5.27 11.89 4.64
C LEU A 64 -5.11 12.66 5.97
N LEU A 65 -3.97 12.51 6.64
CA LEU A 65 -3.66 13.22 7.89
C LEU A 65 -3.59 14.74 7.69
N VAL A 66 -2.87 15.20 6.65
CA VAL A 66 -2.60 16.64 6.44
C VAL A 66 -3.83 17.36 5.88
N ALA A 67 -4.49 16.79 4.86
CA ALA A 67 -5.61 17.45 4.18
C ALA A 67 -6.97 17.19 4.87
N PHE A 68 -7.11 16.08 5.60
CA PHE A 68 -8.38 15.65 6.21
C PHE A 68 -8.20 15.08 7.64
N PRO A 69 -7.66 15.86 8.60
CA PRO A 69 -7.28 15.36 9.92
C PRO A 69 -8.45 14.75 10.73
N LEU A 70 -9.66 15.29 10.58
CA LEU A 70 -10.85 14.72 11.22
C LEU A 70 -11.19 13.34 10.63
N ALA A 71 -11.15 13.20 9.30
CA ALA A 71 -11.38 11.92 8.64
C ALA A 71 -10.31 10.89 9.01
N HIS A 72 -9.03 11.30 9.03
CA HIS A 72 -7.93 10.47 9.51
C HIS A 72 -8.21 9.91 10.92
N GLY A 73 -8.55 10.79 11.87
CA GLY A 73 -8.86 10.38 13.24
C GLY A 73 -10.05 9.43 13.32
N THR A 74 -11.15 9.73 12.61
CA THR A 74 -12.33 8.86 12.60
C THR A 74 -12.03 7.49 11.99
N ILE A 75 -11.32 7.45 10.85
CA ILE A 75 -11.00 6.22 10.13
C ILE A 75 -10.06 5.34 10.96
N LEU A 76 -8.93 5.87 11.47
CA LEU A 76 -8.00 5.06 12.27
C LEU A 76 -8.58 4.62 13.62
N THR A 77 -9.49 5.40 14.21
CA THR A 77 -10.22 4.94 15.41
C THR A 77 -11.13 3.77 15.08
N ALA A 78 -11.89 3.86 13.98
CA ALA A 78 -12.79 2.79 13.55
C ALA A 78 -12.03 1.53 13.10
N LEU A 79 -10.84 1.70 12.50
CA LEU A 79 -10.00 0.63 11.98
C LEU A 79 -8.80 0.32 12.89
N TYR A 80 -8.87 0.66 14.18
CA TYR A 80 -7.74 0.49 15.09
C TYR A 80 -7.19 -0.94 15.11
N ILE A 81 -8.08 -1.94 15.25
CA ILE A 81 -7.67 -3.35 15.30
C ILE A 81 -7.09 -3.82 13.94
N PRO A 82 -7.75 -3.63 12.79
CA PRO A 82 -7.15 -3.96 11.50
C PRO A 82 -5.80 -3.31 11.25
N VAL A 83 -5.67 -2.01 11.52
CA VAL A 83 -4.43 -1.25 11.27
C VAL A 83 -3.30 -1.68 12.20
N PHE A 84 -3.61 -2.09 13.43
CA PHE A 84 -2.61 -2.61 14.36
C PHE A 84 -2.06 -3.99 13.99
N LEU A 85 -2.85 -4.80 13.26
CA LEU A 85 -2.48 -6.15 12.85
C LEU A 85 -1.76 -6.22 11.51
N LEU A 86 -1.92 -5.19 10.67
CA LEU A 86 -1.14 -4.98 9.45
C LEU A 86 0.32 -4.69 9.80
#